data_AF-A0A6N6VQJ1-F1
#
_entry.id   AF-A0A6N6VQJ1-F1
#
_cell.length_a   1.000
_cell.length_b   1.000
_cell.length_c   1.000
_cell.angle_alpha   90.00
_cell.angle_beta   90.00
_cell.angle_gamma   90.00
#
_symmetry.space_group_name_H-M   'P 1'
#
loop_
_entity.id
_entity.type
_entity.pdbx_description
1 polymer ?
#
loop_
_entity_poly.entity_id
_entity_poly.type
_entity_poly.pdbx_seq_one_letter_code
_entity_poly.pdbx_strand_id
1 'polypeptide(L)'
;MSANRSFEEIFISLQNLAELREQEQEENDSSPIKNQIHSCRCGKNEYSHSIDDSDDNENEEIEDNEPSEPIYIERTQNGLRFAVCPACNPRLHCALCEGTGHRVLSKVHLFETNEGEFEHETEEICPNSCSCTHTERLVTLLNKADIPSKYMEADITSLKDDHLNENQSKKLNENIRKIVNFCTQVASSSLSNFSKNQKYFITLFGPVGSGKTLLAVSALKMAIIDYGFSGKFVDFQFLLNQIKAEYEQKRSGESILKELREVDILIIDELGKGRNENEWQLEKLDDLINSRYNARKITILTTNYLPPNYKYDDKDIPRTINKEVNDFWREGKVNASQGNVPVHESFWNVSLLERIGARMYERIYEVSDFIDFTGLPSYRKYIGKSFLELYSSKNN
;
A
#
# COMPACT_ATOMS: atom_id res chain seq x y z
N MET A 1 -44.05 -27.13 16.43
CA MET A 1 -43.82 -28.55 16.13
C MET A 1 -42.37 -28.69 15.72
N SER A 2 -41.53 -29.15 16.66
CA SER A 2 -40.09 -29.38 16.48
C SER A 2 -39.88 -30.65 15.66
N ALA A 3 -39.44 -30.51 14.40
CA ALA A 3 -38.98 -31.64 13.61
C ALA A 3 -37.54 -31.96 14.04
N ASN A 4 -37.39 -32.98 14.89
CA ASN A 4 -36.08 -33.58 15.18
C ASN A 4 -35.59 -34.25 13.89
N ARG A 5 -34.74 -33.56 13.12
CA ARG A 5 -33.95 -34.21 12.06
C ARG A 5 -33.03 -35.23 12.71
N SER A 6 -32.99 -36.45 12.17
CA SER A 6 -32.11 -37.48 12.70
C SER A 6 -30.65 -37.10 12.45
N PHE A 7 -29.73 -37.58 13.29
CA PHE A 7 -28.30 -37.30 13.13
C PHE A 7 -27.76 -37.76 11.76
N GLU A 8 -28.34 -38.83 11.19
CA GLU A 8 -28.03 -39.32 9.85
C GLU A 8 -28.48 -38.34 8.75
N GLU A 9 -29.63 -37.69 8.89
CA GLU A 9 -30.08 -36.68 7.92
C GLU A 9 -29.19 -35.43 7.93
N ILE A 10 -28.67 -35.05 9.11
CA ILE A 10 -27.72 -33.94 9.25
C ILE A 10 -26.38 -34.32 8.61
N PHE A 11 -25.91 -35.56 8.84
CA PHE A 11 -24.63 -36.04 8.29
C PHE A 11 -24.67 -36.15 6.77
N ILE A 12 -25.76 -36.71 6.21
CA ILE A 12 -25.98 -36.78 4.76
C ILE A 12 -26.11 -35.38 4.14
N SER A 13 -26.79 -34.45 4.83
CA SER A 13 -26.87 -33.06 4.34
C SER A 13 -25.50 -32.36 4.32
N LEU A 14 -24.65 -32.61 5.33
CA LEU A 14 -23.31 -32.05 5.41
C LEU A 14 -22.37 -32.67 4.37
N GLN A 15 -22.52 -33.96 4.10
CA GLN A 15 -21.74 -34.66 3.08
C GLN A 15 -22.14 -34.20 1.67
N ASN A 16 -23.44 -34.05 1.40
CA ASN A 16 -23.93 -33.47 0.14
C ASN A 16 -23.47 -32.00 -0.03
N LEU A 17 -23.40 -31.22 1.05
CA LEU A 17 -22.87 -29.85 1.01
C LEU A 17 -21.34 -29.80 0.79
N ALA A 18 -20.61 -30.83 1.20
CA ALA A 18 -19.18 -30.95 0.93
C ALA A 18 -18.93 -31.35 -0.53
N GLU A 19 -19.67 -32.32 -1.05
CA GLU A 19 -19.61 -32.76 -2.46
C GLU A 19 -20.07 -31.65 -3.43
N LEU A 20 -21.10 -30.87 -3.06
CA LEU A 20 -21.51 -29.68 -3.83
C LEU A 20 -20.43 -28.58 -3.83
N ARG A 21 -19.65 -28.43 -2.74
CA ARG A 21 -18.52 -27.48 -2.70
C ARG A 21 -17.33 -27.94 -3.52
N GLU A 22 -17.08 -29.25 -3.61
CA GLU A 22 -16.04 -29.80 -4.49
C GLU A 22 -16.44 -29.66 -5.97
N GLN A 23 -17.73 -29.87 -6.30
CA GLN A 23 -18.24 -29.64 -7.65
C GLN A 23 -18.28 -28.14 -8.04
N GLU A 24 -18.62 -27.23 -7.11
CA GLU A 24 -18.52 -25.78 -7.36
C GLU A 24 -17.06 -25.30 -7.46
N GLN A 25 -16.09 -26.01 -6.89
CA GLN A 25 -14.65 -25.72 -7.08
C GLN A 25 -14.14 -26.17 -8.45
N GLU A 26 -14.71 -27.23 -9.03
CA GLU A 26 -14.35 -27.71 -10.38
C GLU A 26 -15.08 -26.95 -11.51
N GLU A 27 -16.29 -26.41 -11.28
CA GLU A 27 -17.03 -25.63 -12.29
C GLU A 27 -16.64 -24.14 -12.37
N ASN A 28 -15.97 -23.58 -11.35
CA ASN A 28 -15.51 -22.18 -11.34
C ASN A 28 -14.27 -21.90 -12.20
N ASP A 29 -13.69 -22.91 -12.86
CA ASP A 29 -12.58 -22.76 -13.81
C ASP A 29 -13.03 -22.29 -15.22
N SER A 30 -14.31 -21.95 -15.41
CA SER A 30 -14.82 -21.49 -16.71
C SER A 30 -15.83 -20.33 -16.64
N SER A 31 -15.41 -19.16 -16.17
CA SER A 31 -16.09 -17.90 -16.54
C SER A 31 -15.12 -16.72 -16.67
N PRO A 32 -15.24 -15.87 -17.72
CA PRO A 32 -14.30 -14.79 -17.97
C PRO A 32 -14.69 -13.54 -17.16
N ILE A 33 -13.94 -13.26 -16.10
CA ILE A 33 -14.05 -11.98 -15.37
C ILE A 33 -13.36 -10.90 -16.23
N LYS A 34 -14.15 -9.99 -16.78
CA LYS A 34 -13.69 -8.83 -17.55
C LYS A 34 -13.09 -7.76 -16.63
N ASN A 35 -11.91 -7.29 -17.02
CA ASN A 35 -11.21 -6.06 -16.65
C ASN A 35 -10.84 -5.86 -15.16
N GLN A 36 -9.73 -6.49 -14.77
CA GLN A 36 -8.90 -6.04 -13.66
C GLN A 36 -7.45 -5.95 -14.15
N ILE A 37 -6.94 -4.73 -14.30
CA ILE A 37 -5.56 -4.47 -14.70
C ILE A 37 -4.68 -4.81 -13.51
N HIS A 38 -4.27 -6.08 -13.44
CA HIS A 38 -2.99 -6.61 -12.95
C HIS A 38 -3.09 -8.12 -13.14
N SER A 39 -2.66 -8.65 -14.28
CA SER A 39 -2.40 -10.08 -14.28
C SER A 39 -1.32 -10.46 -15.26
N CYS A 40 -0.27 -11.11 -14.76
CA CYS A 40 0.26 -12.18 -15.56
C CYS A 40 0.63 -13.42 -14.73
N ARG A 41 -0.23 -14.42 -14.85
CA ARG A 41 0.17 -15.81 -15.07
C ARG A 41 -0.43 -16.31 -16.41
N CYS A 42 -0.28 -15.43 -17.41
CA CYS A 42 -0.40 -15.57 -18.88
C CYS A 42 -1.71 -15.34 -19.67
N GLY A 43 -2.66 -14.53 -19.21
CA GLY A 43 -3.63 -13.91 -20.12
C GLY A 43 -3.06 -12.63 -20.77
N LYS A 44 -2.23 -12.76 -21.82
CA LYS A 44 -1.39 -11.68 -22.39
C LYS A 44 -2.11 -10.34 -22.65
N ASN A 45 -1.61 -9.24 -22.10
CA ASN A 45 -1.82 -7.89 -22.65
C ASN A 45 -1.02 -7.77 -23.97
N GLU A 46 -1.66 -7.23 -25.01
CA GLU A 46 -1.39 -7.48 -26.42
C GLU A 46 0.05 -7.20 -26.91
N TYR A 47 0.60 -8.17 -27.63
CA TYR A 47 1.49 -7.93 -28.76
C TYR A 47 0.66 -8.23 -30.02
N SER A 48 0.25 -7.19 -30.75
CA SER A 48 -0.16 -7.30 -32.15
C SER A 48 0.61 -6.29 -32.98
N HIS A 49 1.84 -6.66 -33.35
CA HIS A 49 2.42 -6.13 -34.58
C HIS A 49 1.94 -7.02 -35.73
N SER A 50 0.83 -6.64 -36.35
CA SER A 50 0.69 -6.83 -37.80
C SER A 50 1.06 -5.49 -38.42
N ILE A 51 2.23 -5.46 -39.05
CA ILE A 51 2.60 -4.45 -40.03
C ILE A 51 1.57 -4.56 -41.16
N ASP A 52 0.77 -3.52 -41.36
CA ASP A 52 0.17 -3.24 -42.65
C ASP A 52 0.19 -1.71 -42.84
N ASP A 53 0.91 -1.31 -43.89
CA ASP A 53 1.04 0.04 -44.40
C ASP A 53 -0.32 0.59 -44.87
N SER A 54 -0.74 1.75 -44.37
CA SER A 54 -1.37 2.82 -45.17
C SER A 54 -1.85 4.00 -44.32
N ASP A 55 -1.28 5.17 -44.61
CA ASP A 55 -1.84 6.53 -44.66
C ASP A 55 -2.70 7.12 -43.53
N ASP A 56 -2.20 8.26 -43.06
CA ASP A 56 -2.89 9.51 -42.71
C ASP A 56 -4.02 9.47 -41.67
N ASN A 57 -3.71 9.89 -40.44
CA ASN A 57 -4.41 11.01 -39.80
C ASN A 57 -3.65 11.50 -38.55
N GLU A 58 -3.36 12.80 -38.53
CA GLU A 58 -2.83 13.51 -37.38
C GLU A 58 -3.92 13.70 -36.30
N ASN A 59 -3.50 13.55 -35.04
CA ASN A 59 -4.21 13.75 -33.76
C ASN A 59 -4.84 12.50 -33.12
N GLU A 60 -3.99 11.70 -32.47
CA GLU A 60 -4.39 10.89 -31.31
C GLU A 60 -3.42 11.17 -30.16
N GLU A 61 -3.97 11.54 -29.00
CA GLU A 61 -3.24 11.54 -27.72
C GLU A 61 -2.77 10.11 -27.48
N ILE A 62 -1.45 9.89 -27.55
CA ILE A 62 -0.83 8.60 -27.30
C ILE A 62 -0.99 8.31 -25.80
N GLU A 63 -2.02 7.55 -25.43
CA GLU A 63 -2.01 6.76 -24.20
C GLU A 63 -0.95 5.66 -24.41
N ASP A 64 0.29 5.96 -24.03
CA ASP A 64 1.35 4.96 -23.86
C ASP A 64 0.89 3.95 -22.80
N ASN A 65 0.12 2.94 -23.20
CA ASN A 65 -0.17 1.76 -22.38
C ASN A 65 1.12 0.96 -22.27
N GLU A 66 2.02 1.39 -21.38
CA GLU A 66 3.22 0.64 -21.04
C GLU A 66 2.84 -0.79 -20.63
N PRO A 67 3.52 -1.81 -21.16
CA PRO A 67 3.19 -3.20 -20.85
C PRO A 67 3.36 -3.46 -19.36
N SER A 68 2.28 -3.81 -18.69
CA SER A 68 2.28 -4.15 -17.27
C SER A 68 3.33 -5.23 -16.99
N GLU A 69 4.26 -4.95 -16.06
CA GLU A 69 5.29 -5.89 -15.61
C GLU A 69 4.66 -7.26 -15.29
N PRO A 70 5.29 -8.40 -15.66
CA PRO A 70 4.70 -9.73 -15.54
C PRO A 70 4.75 -10.27 -14.10
N ILE A 71 4.17 -9.52 -13.17
CA ILE A 71 4.10 -9.78 -11.74
C ILE A 71 2.69 -10.23 -11.39
N TYR A 72 2.56 -11.27 -10.57
CA TYR A 72 1.28 -11.73 -10.03
C TYR A 72 1.40 -12.04 -8.53
N ILE A 73 0.24 -12.17 -7.88
CA ILE A 73 0.16 -12.54 -6.46
C ILE A 73 -0.04 -14.06 -6.38
N GLU A 74 0.91 -14.75 -5.76
CA GLU A 74 0.88 -16.19 -5.53
C GLU A 74 0.42 -16.50 -4.10
N ARG A 75 -0.45 -17.50 -3.94
CA ARG A 75 -0.83 -18.06 -2.64
C ARG A 75 0.16 -19.16 -2.24
N THR A 76 0.82 -18.98 -1.10
CA THR A 76 1.71 -19.98 -0.48
C THR A 76 1.16 -20.44 0.86
N GLN A 77 1.77 -21.49 1.44
CA GLN A 77 1.41 -21.98 2.79
C GLN A 77 1.60 -20.92 3.89
N ASN A 78 2.49 -19.95 3.66
CA ASN A 78 2.80 -18.87 4.61
C ASN A 78 2.06 -17.56 4.31
N GLY A 79 1.13 -17.56 3.33
CA GLY A 79 0.37 -16.39 2.93
C GLY A 79 0.57 -16.00 1.45
N LEU A 80 0.13 -14.79 1.11
CA LEU A 80 0.26 -14.22 -0.23
C LEU A 80 1.66 -13.62 -0.44
N ARG A 81 2.21 -13.73 -1.65
CA ARG A 81 3.47 -13.09 -2.05
C ARG A 81 3.43 -12.64 -3.50
N PHE A 82 4.27 -11.69 -3.87
CA PHE A 82 4.49 -11.34 -5.28
C PHE A 82 5.44 -12.37 -5.93
N ALA A 83 5.16 -12.72 -7.18
CA ALA A 83 5.95 -13.66 -7.97
C ALA A 83 6.00 -13.22 -9.45
N VAL A 84 7.07 -13.61 -10.15
CA VAL A 84 7.21 -13.40 -11.60
C VAL A 84 6.45 -14.49 -12.34
N CYS A 85 5.68 -14.10 -13.35
CA CYS A 85 5.02 -15.03 -14.26
C CYS A 85 6.03 -16.02 -14.86
N PRO A 86 5.85 -17.34 -14.71
CA PRO A 86 6.76 -18.31 -15.31
C PRO A 86 6.79 -18.22 -16.84
N ALA A 87 5.68 -17.86 -17.50
CA ALA A 87 5.60 -17.83 -18.97
C ALA A 87 6.09 -16.51 -19.58
N CYS A 88 6.02 -15.41 -18.84
CA CYS A 88 6.40 -14.08 -19.31
C CYS A 88 7.70 -13.59 -18.68
N ASN A 89 8.44 -14.47 -17.98
CA ASN A 89 9.71 -14.11 -17.37
C ASN A 89 10.72 -13.76 -18.49
N PRO A 90 11.20 -12.50 -18.57
CA PRO A 90 12.17 -12.06 -19.59
C PRO A 90 13.48 -12.86 -19.56
N ARG A 91 13.77 -13.51 -18.43
CA ARG A 91 14.96 -14.33 -18.22
C ARG A 91 14.98 -15.62 -19.04
N LEU A 92 13.82 -16.21 -19.37
CA LEU A 92 13.75 -17.50 -20.07
C LEU A 92 14.37 -17.48 -21.48
N HIS A 93 14.32 -16.33 -22.15
CA HIS A 93 14.81 -16.16 -23.53
C HIS A 93 15.87 -15.05 -23.65
N CYS A 94 16.56 -14.72 -22.55
CA CYS A 94 17.54 -13.64 -22.57
C CYS A 94 18.85 -14.10 -23.24
N ALA A 95 19.09 -13.65 -24.47
CA ALA A 95 20.34 -13.94 -25.21
C ALA A 95 21.61 -13.33 -24.58
N LEU A 96 21.48 -12.31 -23.74
CA LEU A 96 22.63 -11.62 -23.12
C LEU A 96 23.21 -12.35 -21.90
N CYS A 97 22.41 -13.17 -21.22
CA CYS A 97 22.84 -13.88 -20.03
C CYS A 97 22.50 -15.37 -20.06
N GLU A 98 21.90 -15.86 -21.13
CA GLU A 98 21.43 -17.25 -21.29
C GLU A 98 20.54 -17.71 -20.12
N GLY A 99 19.77 -16.78 -19.56
CA GLY A 99 18.91 -17.03 -18.40
C GLY A 99 19.63 -17.12 -17.04
N THR A 100 20.92 -16.81 -16.96
CA THR A 100 21.65 -16.73 -15.67
C THR A 100 21.45 -15.39 -14.95
N GLY A 101 21.07 -14.33 -15.67
CA GLY A 101 20.98 -12.98 -15.14
C GLY A 101 22.32 -12.28 -14.90
N HIS A 102 23.45 -12.96 -15.16
CA HIS A 102 24.81 -12.45 -15.00
C HIS A 102 25.35 -11.98 -16.35
N ARG A 103 26.05 -10.84 -16.38
CA ARG A 103 26.78 -10.41 -17.58
C ARG A 103 28.26 -10.69 -17.37
N VAL A 104 28.91 -11.27 -18.37
CA VAL A 104 30.37 -11.34 -18.44
C VAL A 104 30.83 -10.11 -19.20
N LEU A 105 31.68 -9.30 -18.57
CA LEU A 105 32.30 -8.15 -19.21
C LEU A 105 33.78 -8.47 -19.41
N SER A 106 34.28 -8.30 -20.64
CA SER A 106 35.72 -8.31 -20.87
C SER A 106 36.29 -6.94 -20.52
N LYS A 107 37.28 -6.94 -19.63
CA LYS A 107 38.09 -5.77 -19.29
C LYS A 107 39.44 -5.92 -19.99
N VAL A 108 39.74 -4.98 -20.87
CA VAL A 108 41.07 -4.87 -21.48
C VAL A 108 41.93 -3.97 -20.59
N HIS A 109 42.96 -4.54 -19.99
CA HIS A 109 43.99 -3.79 -19.27
C HIS A 109 45.13 -3.46 -20.22
N LEU A 110 45.35 -2.16 -20.45
CA LEU A 110 46.49 -1.64 -21.21
C LEU A 110 47.67 -1.43 -20.26
N PHE A 111 48.79 -2.06 -20.55
CA PHE A 111 50.04 -1.90 -19.82
C PHE A 111 51.08 -1.26 -20.75
N GLU A 112 51.55 -0.06 -20.42
CA GLU A 112 52.71 0.54 -21.08
C GLU A 112 54.00 -0.03 -20.46
N THR A 113 54.83 -0.66 -21.30
CA THR A 113 56.17 -1.08 -20.93
C THR A 113 57.20 -0.42 -21.84
N ASN A 114 58.48 -0.47 -21.45
CA ASN A 114 59.58 0.08 -22.26
C ASN A 114 59.71 -0.57 -23.65
N GLU A 115 59.05 -1.70 -23.90
CA GLU A 115 59.07 -2.45 -25.17
C GLU A 115 57.76 -2.29 -25.99
N GLY A 116 56.77 -1.56 -25.48
CA GLY A 116 55.48 -1.31 -26.16
C GLY A 116 54.27 -1.42 -25.23
N GLU A 117 53.09 -1.17 -25.81
CA GLU A 117 51.78 -1.35 -25.16
C GLU A 117 51.35 -2.82 -25.23
N PHE A 118 50.99 -3.40 -24.08
CA PHE A 118 50.45 -4.76 -23.97
C PHE A 118 48.99 -4.71 -23.53
N GLU A 119 48.11 -5.37 -24.29
CA GLU A 119 46.72 -5.59 -23.92
C GLU A 119 46.57 -6.94 -23.21
N HIS A 120 45.97 -6.93 -22.02
CA HIS A 120 45.60 -8.12 -21.28
C HIS A 120 44.09 -8.11 -21.03
N GLU A 121 43.38 -9.04 -21.64
CA GLU A 121 41.92 -9.17 -21.51
C GLU A 121 41.59 -10.11 -20.34
N THR A 122 40.80 -9.62 -19.37
CA THR A 122 40.25 -10.40 -18.27
C THR A 122 38.74 -10.42 -18.36
N GLU A 123 38.13 -11.58 -18.12
CA GLU A 123 36.68 -11.71 -18.02
C GLU A 123 36.25 -11.52 -16.55
N GLU A 124 35.36 -10.56 -16.32
CA GLU A 124 34.77 -10.30 -15.01
C GLU A 124 33.26 -10.60 -15.04
N ILE A 125 32.81 -11.45 -14.11
CA ILE A 125 31.39 -11.78 -13.95
C ILE A 125 30.73 -10.67 -13.12
N CYS A 126 29.77 -9.97 -13.71
CA CYS A 126 28.93 -8.99 -13.04
C CYS A 126 27.60 -9.63 -12.61
N PRO A 127 27.44 -10.02 -11.33
CA PRO A 127 26.26 -10.73 -10.86
C PRO A 127 25.00 -9.87 -10.96
N ASN A 128 23.90 -10.51 -11.32
CA ASN A 128 22.56 -9.94 -11.53
C ASN A 128 22.51 -8.68 -12.40
N SER A 129 23.52 -8.35 -13.21
CA SER A 129 23.60 -7.07 -13.93
C SER A 129 22.80 -7.02 -15.23
N CYS A 130 22.21 -8.15 -15.64
CA CYS A 130 21.38 -8.21 -16.84
C CYS A 130 20.02 -7.53 -16.60
N SER A 131 19.52 -6.79 -17.59
CA SER A 131 18.20 -6.13 -17.55
C SER A 131 17.05 -7.13 -17.38
N CYS A 132 17.21 -8.38 -17.81
CA CYS A 132 16.20 -9.42 -17.61
C CYS A 132 15.93 -9.73 -16.13
N THR A 133 16.82 -9.34 -15.21
CA THR A 133 16.62 -9.49 -13.77
C THR A 133 15.75 -8.38 -13.16
N HIS A 134 15.33 -7.38 -13.96
CA HIS A 134 14.54 -6.24 -13.49
C HIS A 134 13.28 -6.69 -12.75
N THR A 135 12.43 -7.50 -13.38
CA THR A 135 11.18 -7.97 -12.77
C THR A 135 11.43 -8.81 -11.52
N GLU A 136 12.49 -9.62 -11.46
CA GLU A 136 12.84 -10.40 -10.27
C GLU A 136 13.29 -9.51 -9.11
N ARG A 137 14.03 -8.43 -9.41
CA ARG A 137 14.41 -7.41 -8.42
C ARG A 137 13.18 -6.67 -7.91
N LEU A 138 12.25 -6.27 -8.79
CA LEU A 138 10.99 -5.63 -8.41
C LEU A 138 10.16 -6.52 -7.47
N VAL A 139 9.99 -7.79 -7.82
CA VAL A 139 9.30 -8.77 -6.97
C VAL A 139 9.99 -8.91 -5.60
N THR A 140 11.31 -8.89 -5.58
CA THR A 140 12.08 -8.92 -4.33
C THR A 140 11.82 -7.67 -3.49
N LEU A 141 11.76 -6.48 -4.09
CA LEU A 141 11.46 -5.23 -3.40
C LEU A 141 10.03 -5.19 -2.88
N LEU A 142 9.05 -5.60 -3.69
CA LEU A 142 7.64 -5.69 -3.29
C LEU A 142 7.43 -6.65 -2.11
N ASN A 143 8.10 -7.80 -2.12
CA ASN A 143 8.03 -8.76 -1.02
C ASN A 143 8.74 -8.25 0.25
N LYS A 144 9.79 -7.43 0.12
CA LYS A 144 10.45 -6.76 1.26
C LYS A 144 9.66 -5.57 1.80
N ALA A 145 8.64 -5.10 1.09
CA ALA A 145 7.85 -3.96 1.50
C ALA A 145 6.86 -4.26 2.64
N ASP A 146 6.72 -5.52 3.09
CA ASP A 146 5.85 -5.93 4.20
C ASP A 146 4.39 -5.45 4.04
N ILE A 147 3.88 -5.43 2.81
CA ILE A 147 2.51 -5.01 2.51
C ILE A 147 1.52 -6.07 3.03
N PRO A 148 0.53 -5.70 3.86
CA PRO A 148 -0.50 -6.64 4.33
C PRO A 148 -1.31 -7.23 3.16
N SER A 149 -1.67 -8.50 3.28
CA SER A 149 -2.47 -9.25 2.29
C SER A 149 -3.69 -8.49 1.76
N LYS A 150 -4.42 -7.82 2.66
CA LYS A 150 -5.61 -7.00 2.34
C LYS A 150 -5.36 -5.82 1.39
N TYR A 151 -4.12 -5.43 1.17
CA TYR A 151 -3.75 -4.30 0.32
C TYR A 151 -2.83 -4.72 -0.85
N MET A 152 -2.59 -6.02 -1.07
CA MET A 152 -1.71 -6.46 -2.16
C MET A 152 -2.29 -6.14 -3.55
N GLU A 153 -3.62 -6.19 -3.68
CA GLU A 153 -4.38 -5.83 -4.89
C GLU A 153 -4.70 -4.32 -4.96
N ALA A 154 -4.13 -3.50 -4.06
CA ALA A 154 -4.37 -2.07 -4.03
C ALA A 154 -3.62 -1.38 -5.16
N ASP A 155 -4.34 -0.68 -6.04
CA ASP A 155 -3.73 0.10 -7.12
C ASP A 155 -4.42 1.44 -7.28
N ILE A 156 -3.71 2.38 -7.92
CA ILE A 156 -4.19 3.76 -8.09
C ILE A 156 -5.47 3.79 -8.92
N THR A 157 -5.61 2.87 -9.87
CA THR A 157 -6.81 2.68 -10.70
C THR A 157 -7.96 2.06 -9.92
N SER A 158 -7.67 1.15 -8.98
CA SER A 158 -8.64 0.46 -8.13
C SER A 158 -9.32 1.35 -7.09
N LEU A 159 -8.88 2.60 -6.93
CA LEU A 159 -9.48 3.59 -6.03
C LEU A 159 -10.71 4.31 -6.62
N LYS A 160 -11.07 4.07 -7.89
CA LYS A 160 -12.29 4.63 -8.49
C LYS A 160 -13.50 3.89 -7.92
N ASP A 161 -14.28 4.58 -7.09
CA ASP A 161 -15.55 4.07 -6.56
C ASP A 161 -16.72 4.78 -7.26
N ASP A 162 -17.56 3.97 -7.91
CA ASP A 162 -18.75 4.40 -8.65
C ASP A 162 -19.80 5.08 -7.75
N HIS A 163 -19.69 4.91 -6.42
CA HIS A 163 -20.63 5.46 -5.44
C HIS A 163 -20.24 6.86 -4.90
N LEU A 164 -19.19 7.49 -5.43
CA LEU A 164 -18.77 8.82 -5.01
C LEU A 164 -19.58 9.91 -5.72
N ASN A 165 -19.99 10.93 -4.96
CA ASN A 165 -20.55 12.15 -5.55
C ASN A 165 -19.49 12.84 -6.43
N GLU A 166 -19.91 13.63 -7.43
CA GLU A 166 -18.99 14.32 -8.35
C GLU A 166 -17.92 15.15 -7.62
N ASN A 167 -18.30 15.85 -6.55
CA ASN A 167 -17.38 16.63 -5.71
C ASN A 167 -16.39 15.74 -4.93
N GLN A 168 -16.84 14.56 -4.47
CA GLN A 168 -16.00 13.61 -3.74
C GLN A 168 -15.02 12.91 -4.70
N SER A 169 -15.47 12.54 -5.90
CA SER A 169 -14.63 11.98 -6.95
C SER A 169 -13.57 12.99 -7.40
N LYS A 170 -13.93 14.27 -7.59
CA LYS A 170 -12.96 15.34 -7.88
C LYS A 170 -11.91 15.48 -6.77
N LYS A 171 -12.32 15.49 -5.50
CA LYS A 171 -11.40 15.57 -4.35
C LYS A 171 -10.46 14.36 -4.29
N LEU A 172 -10.98 13.15 -4.50
CA LEU A 172 -10.18 11.94 -4.53
C LEU A 172 -9.16 11.96 -5.68
N ASN A 173 -9.59 12.31 -6.89
CA ASN A 173 -8.70 12.41 -8.05
C ASN A 173 -7.63 13.48 -7.85
N GLU A 174 -7.95 14.60 -7.21
CA GLU A 174 -6.96 15.61 -6.82
C GLU A 174 -5.94 15.05 -5.81
N ASN A 175 -6.40 14.30 -4.80
CA ASN A 175 -5.54 13.65 -3.83
C ASN A 175 -4.63 12.59 -4.47
N ILE A 176 -5.15 11.80 -5.42
CA ILE A 176 -4.38 10.85 -6.22
C ILE A 176 -3.31 11.60 -7.03
N ARG A 177 -3.68 12.66 -7.74
CA ARG A 177 -2.70 13.46 -8.51
C ARG A 177 -1.61 14.05 -7.61
N LYS A 178 -1.95 14.52 -6.41
CA LYS A 178 -0.97 15.05 -5.45
C LYS A 178 0.06 13.99 -5.05
N ILE A 179 -0.38 12.78 -4.69
CA ILE A 179 0.55 11.72 -4.28
C ILE A 179 1.37 11.19 -5.46
N VAL A 180 0.76 11.07 -6.65
CA VAL A 180 1.47 10.65 -7.86
C VAL A 180 2.54 11.66 -8.24
N ASN A 181 2.18 12.94 -8.31
CA ASN A 181 3.13 14.03 -8.59
C ASN A 181 4.26 14.08 -7.58
N PHE A 182 3.98 13.81 -6.30
CA PHE A 182 5.02 13.73 -5.31
C PHE A 182 5.97 12.55 -5.57
N CYS A 183 5.45 11.35 -5.84
CA CYS A 183 6.28 10.18 -6.16
C CYS A 183 7.14 10.42 -7.42
N THR A 184 6.58 11.01 -8.48
CA THR A 184 7.30 11.31 -9.73
C THR A 184 8.36 12.41 -9.53
N GLN A 185 8.05 13.44 -8.73
CA GLN A 185 9.02 14.47 -8.36
C GLN A 185 10.17 13.89 -7.55
N VAL A 186 9.89 12.98 -6.62
CA VAL A 186 10.98 12.37 -5.87
C VAL A 186 11.84 11.49 -6.78
N ALA A 187 11.22 10.72 -7.67
CA ALA A 187 11.94 9.91 -8.65
C ALA A 187 12.93 10.74 -9.49
N SER A 188 12.47 11.85 -10.05
CA SER A 188 13.31 12.76 -10.84
C SER A 188 14.38 13.48 -10.01
N SER A 189 14.07 13.88 -8.76
CA SER A 189 15.04 14.53 -7.87
C SER A 189 16.14 13.60 -7.34
N SER A 190 15.93 12.27 -7.36
CA SER A 190 17.00 11.33 -7.05
C SER A 190 18.12 11.37 -8.09
N LEU A 191 17.87 11.92 -9.29
CA LEU A 191 18.85 12.10 -10.36
C LEU A 191 19.49 13.51 -10.36
N SER A 192 18.87 14.52 -9.74
CA SER A 192 19.37 15.89 -9.68
C SER A 192 19.13 16.51 -8.30
N ASN A 193 20.20 16.96 -7.64
CA ASN A 193 20.25 17.64 -6.33
C ASN A 193 18.88 18.15 -5.83
N PHE A 194 18.39 17.60 -4.72
CA PHE A 194 17.17 18.03 -4.03
C PHE A 194 17.08 19.56 -3.98
N SER A 195 16.04 20.12 -4.60
CA SER A 195 15.75 21.54 -4.50
C SER A 195 15.44 21.89 -3.04
N LYS A 196 15.93 23.04 -2.56
CA LYS A 196 15.81 23.46 -1.14
C LYS A 196 14.37 23.49 -0.60
N ASN A 197 13.37 23.57 -1.46
CA ASN A 197 11.95 23.63 -1.08
C ASN A 197 11.17 22.33 -1.36
N GLN A 198 11.83 21.25 -1.77
CA GLN A 198 11.14 20.01 -2.07
C GLN A 198 10.66 19.32 -0.79
N LYS A 199 9.36 19.07 -0.73
CA LYS A 199 8.73 18.26 0.31
C LYS A 199 9.12 16.81 0.11
N TYR A 200 9.36 16.10 1.21
CA TYR A 200 9.73 14.68 1.16
C TYR A 200 8.89 13.84 2.13
N PHE A 201 7.95 14.45 2.86
CA PHE A 201 6.92 13.74 3.60
C PHE A 201 5.54 13.99 2.96
N ILE A 202 4.61 13.05 3.15
CA ILE A 202 3.19 13.23 2.89
C ILE A 202 2.41 12.75 4.10
N THR A 203 1.43 13.53 4.55
CA THR A 203 0.52 13.14 5.64
C THR A 203 -0.90 13.04 5.11
N LEU A 204 -1.42 11.82 5.03
CA LEU A 204 -2.82 11.54 4.71
C LEU A 204 -3.64 11.56 6.01
N PHE A 205 -4.57 12.50 6.14
CA PHE A 205 -5.39 12.64 7.35
C PHE A 205 -6.88 12.64 7.02
N GLY A 206 -7.71 12.13 7.94
CA GLY A 206 -9.16 12.12 7.78
C GLY A 206 -9.84 10.92 8.46
N PRO A 207 -11.14 10.69 8.22
CA PRO A 207 -11.95 9.72 8.96
C PRO A 207 -11.54 8.27 8.69
N VAL A 208 -11.95 7.36 9.59
CA VAL A 208 -11.67 5.93 9.45
C VAL A 208 -12.34 5.33 8.20
N GLY A 209 -11.58 4.52 7.47
CA GLY A 209 -12.08 3.82 6.29
C GLY A 209 -12.23 4.68 5.02
N SER A 210 -11.71 5.91 4.99
CA SER A 210 -11.71 6.78 3.79
C SER A 210 -10.66 6.42 2.72
N GLY A 211 -9.98 5.26 2.84
CA GLY A 211 -9.02 4.81 1.83
C GLY A 211 -7.60 5.37 1.94
N LYS A 212 -7.25 6.09 3.01
CA LYS A 212 -5.89 6.65 3.23
C LYS A 212 -4.78 5.60 3.09
N THR A 213 -4.88 4.50 3.83
CA THR A 213 -3.90 3.39 3.77
C THR A 213 -3.86 2.75 2.38
N LEU A 214 -5.01 2.64 1.71
CA LEU A 214 -5.09 2.10 0.37
C LEU A 214 -4.32 2.98 -0.62
N LEU A 215 -4.52 4.29 -0.58
CA LEU A 215 -3.79 5.24 -1.41
C LEU A 215 -2.28 5.22 -1.10
N ALA A 216 -1.90 5.19 0.18
CA ALA A 216 -0.50 5.11 0.57
C ALA A 216 0.18 3.85 0.00
N VAL A 217 -0.43 2.68 0.16
CA VAL A 217 0.10 1.40 -0.37
C VAL A 217 0.13 1.41 -1.90
N SER A 218 -0.89 1.95 -2.55
CA SER A 218 -0.93 2.06 -4.02
C SER A 218 0.22 2.94 -4.53
N ALA A 219 0.49 4.07 -3.87
CA ALA A 219 1.61 4.93 -4.20
C ALA A 219 2.97 4.27 -3.96
N LEU A 220 3.11 3.47 -2.90
CA LEU A 220 4.32 2.68 -2.65
C LEU A 220 4.54 1.62 -3.73
N LYS A 221 3.50 0.87 -4.12
CA LYS A 221 3.59 -0.11 -5.20
C LYS A 221 3.99 0.55 -6.51
N MET A 222 3.33 1.63 -6.90
CA MET A 222 3.68 2.42 -8.08
C MET A 222 5.15 2.85 -8.01
N ALA A 223 5.61 3.40 -6.89
CA ALA A 223 6.99 3.85 -6.77
C ALA A 223 8.03 2.71 -6.81
N ILE A 224 7.67 1.51 -6.37
CA ILE A 224 8.53 0.33 -6.49
C ILE A 224 8.55 -0.15 -7.95
N ILE A 225 7.39 -0.28 -8.59
CA ILE A 225 7.25 -0.84 -9.94
C ILE A 225 7.86 0.10 -10.99
N ASP A 226 7.51 1.39 -10.94
CA ASP A 226 7.85 2.34 -11.99
C ASP A 226 9.26 2.92 -11.82
N TYR A 227 9.76 3.00 -10.58
CA TYR A 227 11.04 3.64 -10.27
C TYR A 227 12.06 2.74 -9.55
N GLY A 228 11.68 1.51 -9.18
CA GLY A 228 12.61 0.57 -8.53
C GLY A 228 13.04 0.97 -7.12
N PHE A 229 12.30 1.83 -6.42
CA PHE A 229 12.66 2.27 -5.07
C PHE A 229 12.50 1.17 -4.03
N SER A 230 13.33 1.22 -2.98
CA SER A 230 13.11 0.38 -1.80
C SER A 230 11.99 0.95 -0.93
N GLY A 231 11.04 0.09 -0.56
CA GLY A 231 9.82 0.48 0.14
C GLY A 231 9.59 -0.35 1.38
N LYS A 232 8.94 0.21 2.41
CA LYS A 232 8.45 -0.55 3.57
C LYS A 232 7.15 0.01 4.11
N PHE A 233 6.19 -0.88 4.39
CA PHE A 233 4.95 -0.59 5.07
C PHE A 233 5.04 -1.03 6.52
N VAL A 234 4.63 -0.16 7.45
CA VAL A 234 4.61 -0.49 8.86
C VAL A 234 3.35 0.05 9.52
N ASP A 235 2.63 -0.84 10.22
CA ASP A 235 1.70 -0.45 11.28
C ASP A 235 2.51 -0.09 12.52
N PHE A 236 2.41 1.17 12.96
CA PHE A 236 3.23 1.68 14.04
C PHE A 236 2.98 0.96 15.38
N GLN A 237 1.74 0.56 15.69
CA GLN A 237 1.47 -0.19 16.92
C GLN A 237 2.13 -1.56 16.89
N PHE A 238 2.04 -2.21 15.73
CA PHE A 238 2.62 -3.53 15.54
C PHE A 238 4.16 -3.46 15.64
N LEU A 239 4.79 -2.45 15.05
CA LEU A 239 6.23 -2.20 15.17
C LEU A 239 6.67 -2.07 16.63
N LEU A 240 5.98 -1.24 17.41
CA LEU A 240 6.33 -1.03 18.82
C LEU A 240 6.23 -2.32 19.63
N ASN A 241 5.21 -3.13 19.37
CA ASN A 241 5.05 -4.43 20.02
C ASN A 241 6.19 -5.39 19.63
N GLN A 242 6.62 -5.41 18.36
CA GLN A 242 7.77 -6.21 17.93
C GLN A 242 9.06 -5.76 18.62
N ILE A 243 9.35 -4.46 18.62
CA ILE A 243 10.55 -3.90 19.25
C ILE A 243 10.54 -4.25 20.75
N LYS A 244 9.40 -4.12 21.43
CA LYS A 244 9.27 -4.48 22.84
C LYS A 244 9.56 -5.97 23.07
N ALA A 245 9.03 -6.85 22.23
CA ALA A 245 9.29 -8.28 22.31
C ALA A 245 10.77 -8.64 22.09
N GLU A 246 11.46 -7.93 21.19
CA GLU A 246 12.91 -8.14 20.97
C GLU A 246 13.74 -7.71 22.19
N TYR A 247 13.39 -6.59 22.83
CA TYR A 247 14.03 -6.17 24.08
C TYR A 247 13.80 -7.16 25.23
N GLU A 248 12.60 -7.71 25.35
CA GLU A 248 12.29 -8.77 26.33
C GLU A 248 13.14 -10.03 26.10
N GLN A 249 13.49 -10.32 24.84
CA GLN A 249 14.39 -11.42 24.46
C GLN A 249 15.88 -11.07 24.52
N LYS A 250 16.26 -9.91 25.09
CA LYS A 250 17.63 -9.38 25.14
C LYS A 250 18.30 -9.22 23.77
N ARG A 251 17.53 -9.07 22.70
CA ARG A 251 18.02 -8.72 21.36
C ARG A 251 17.96 -7.21 21.17
N SER A 252 18.82 -6.66 20.34
CA SER A 252 18.75 -5.24 20.00
C SER A 252 17.66 -5.03 18.95
N GLY A 253 16.59 -4.30 19.29
CA GLY A 253 15.57 -3.83 18.32
C GLY A 253 16.07 -2.83 17.27
N GLU A 254 17.37 -2.55 17.30
CA GLU A 254 18.05 -1.59 16.45
C GLU A 254 18.11 -2.05 14.98
N SER A 255 18.14 -3.35 14.71
CA SER A 255 18.15 -3.89 13.33
C SER A 255 16.87 -3.51 12.58
N ILE A 256 15.72 -3.66 13.22
CA ILE A 256 14.42 -3.29 12.64
C ILE A 256 14.39 -1.79 12.38
N LEU A 257 14.74 -0.97 13.38
CA LEU A 257 14.75 0.49 13.23
C LEU A 257 15.78 0.98 12.20
N LYS A 258 16.91 0.28 12.04
CA LYS A 258 17.91 0.59 11.01
C LYS A 258 17.33 0.37 9.61
N GLU A 259 16.66 -0.76 9.38
CA GLU A 259 16.00 -1.03 8.10
C GLU A 259 14.98 0.07 7.76
N LEU A 260 14.13 0.46 8.71
CA LEU A 260 13.14 1.53 8.50
C LEU A 260 13.74 2.91 8.25
N ARG A 261 14.98 3.16 8.70
CA ARG A 261 15.68 4.42 8.42
C ARG A 261 16.34 4.43 7.04
N GLU A 262 16.75 3.27 6.53
CA GLU A 262 17.53 3.15 5.30
C GLU A 262 16.65 3.11 4.03
N VAL A 263 15.46 2.51 4.11
CA VAL A 263 14.53 2.41 2.97
C VAL A 263 14.20 3.76 2.36
N ASP A 264 14.07 3.80 1.04
CA ASP A 264 13.81 5.03 0.29
C ASP A 264 12.44 5.59 0.62
N ILE A 265 11.41 4.73 0.64
CA ILE A 265 10.03 5.07 0.97
C ILE A 265 9.56 4.28 2.20
N LEU A 266 9.08 5.00 3.22
CA LEU A 266 8.47 4.40 4.40
C LEU A 266 7.01 4.84 4.52
N ILE A 267 6.09 3.88 4.62
CA ILE A 267 4.71 4.14 5.07
C ILE A 267 4.63 3.86 6.56
N ILE A 268 4.19 4.84 7.33
CA ILE A 268 3.77 4.67 8.73
C ILE A 268 2.25 4.78 8.79
N ASP A 269 1.58 3.64 8.97
CA ASP A 269 0.12 3.56 9.05
C ASP A 269 -0.37 3.87 10.47
N GLU A 270 -1.51 4.57 10.54
CA GLU A 270 -2.25 4.90 11.75
C GLU A 270 -1.42 5.63 12.83
N LEU A 271 -0.67 6.65 12.42
CA LEU A 271 0.10 7.52 13.30
C LEU A 271 -0.79 8.10 14.42
N GLY A 272 -0.36 7.88 15.65
CA GLY A 272 -1.05 8.33 16.86
C GLY A 272 -2.11 7.37 17.38
N LYS A 273 -2.45 6.27 16.69
CA LYS A 273 -3.35 5.24 17.23
C LYS A 273 -2.63 4.50 18.37
N GLY A 274 -3.24 4.40 19.55
CA GLY A 274 -2.67 3.66 20.70
C GLY A 274 -3.22 4.12 22.04
N ARG A 275 -2.98 3.40 23.13
CA ARG A 275 -3.18 3.95 24.48
C ARG A 275 -1.88 4.68 24.83
N ASN A 276 -1.90 6.02 24.83
CA ASN A 276 -0.74 6.87 25.17
C ASN A 276 -0.45 6.80 26.67
N GLU A 277 0.10 5.68 27.14
CA GLU A 277 0.66 5.63 28.49
C GLU A 277 2.17 5.36 28.48
N ASN A 278 2.79 5.07 27.33
CA ASN A 278 4.22 4.78 27.26
C ASN A 278 4.97 5.91 26.54
N GLU A 279 5.56 6.84 27.30
CA GLU A 279 6.49 7.89 26.85
C GLU A 279 7.53 7.35 25.86
N TRP A 280 8.05 6.15 26.14
CA TRP A 280 8.96 5.39 25.28
C TRP A 280 8.49 5.20 23.82
N GLN A 281 7.18 5.03 23.60
CA GLN A 281 6.63 4.86 22.24
C GLN A 281 6.76 6.15 21.42
N LEU A 282 6.51 7.29 22.05
CA LEU A 282 6.65 8.61 21.42
C LEU A 282 8.11 8.95 21.17
N GLU A 283 9.01 8.58 22.09
CA GLU A 283 10.46 8.74 21.89
C GLU A 283 10.94 7.98 20.66
N LYS A 284 10.56 6.70 20.51
CA LYS A 284 10.97 5.91 19.34
C LYS A 284 10.40 6.42 18.03
N LEU A 285 9.20 6.99 18.07
CA LEU A 285 8.63 7.67 16.91
C LEU A 285 9.40 8.96 16.57
N ASP A 286 9.73 9.79 17.57
CA ASP A 286 10.53 11.02 17.33
C ASP A 286 11.90 10.66 16.77
N ASP A 287 12.55 9.61 17.29
CA ASP A 287 13.84 9.13 16.79
C ASP A 287 13.76 8.73 15.31
N LEU A 288 12.76 7.92 14.94
CA LEU A 288 12.57 7.46 13.56
C LEU A 288 12.28 8.62 12.62
N ILE A 289 11.34 9.50 12.99
CA ILE A 289 10.95 10.66 12.18
C ILE A 289 12.13 11.63 12.04
N ASN A 290 12.84 11.91 13.13
CA ASN A 290 14.00 12.80 13.13
C ASN A 290 15.14 12.23 12.26
N SER A 291 15.39 10.92 12.30
CA SER A 291 16.38 10.30 11.43
C SER A 291 16.03 10.46 9.96
N ARG A 292 14.77 10.23 9.58
CA ARG A 292 14.32 10.36 8.18
C ARG A 292 14.21 11.81 7.72
N TYR A 293 13.87 12.72 8.63
CA TYR A 293 13.92 14.17 8.45
C TYR A 293 15.33 14.62 8.07
N ASN A 294 16.33 14.27 8.88
CA ASN A 294 17.72 14.67 8.62
C ASN A 294 18.28 14.03 7.34
N ALA A 295 17.87 12.80 7.02
CA ALA A 295 18.29 12.08 5.82
C ALA A 295 17.49 12.47 4.55
N ARG A 296 16.47 13.32 4.66
CA ARG A 296 15.53 13.68 3.57
C ARG A 296 14.93 12.46 2.85
N LYS A 297 14.60 11.43 3.64
CA LYS A 297 14.03 10.17 3.12
C LYS A 297 12.51 10.23 3.06
N ILE A 298 11.93 9.60 2.04
CA ILE A 298 10.52 9.76 1.71
C ILE A 298 9.65 9.08 2.75
N THR A 299 8.69 9.80 3.33
CA THR A 299 7.84 9.21 4.37
C THR A 299 6.37 9.55 4.15
N ILE A 300 5.55 8.52 3.99
CA ILE A 300 4.10 8.64 3.89
C ILE A 300 3.50 8.27 5.24
N LEU A 301 2.78 9.21 5.85
CA LEU A 301 2.13 9.06 7.13
C LEU A 301 0.62 8.96 6.88
N THR A 302 -0.06 8.02 7.54
CA THR A 302 -1.53 8.03 7.59
C THR A 302 -1.98 8.28 9.02
N THR A 303 -3.02 9.10 9.21
CA THR A 303 -3.55 9.36 10.55
C THR A 303 -5.05 9.63 10.54
N ASN A 304 -5.71 9.29 11.64
CA ASN A 304 -7.10 9.67 11.89
C ASN A 304 -7.21 10.96 12.71
N TYR A 305 -6.09 11.46 13.25
CA TYR A 305 -6.04 12.72 13.99
C TYR A 305 -5.93 13.87 13.02
N LEU A 306 -6.79 14.88 13.19
CA LEU A 306 -6.79 16.05 12.33
C LEU A 306 -5.69 17.04 12.77
N PRO A 307 -5.05 17.77 11.83
CA PRO A 307 -4.24 18.94 12.18
C PRO A 307 -5.09 19.98 12.94
N PRO A 308 -4.50 20.85 13.77
CA PRO A 308 -5.24 21.77 14.64
C PRO A 308 -6.21 22.72 13.90
N ASN A 309 -5.97 22.98 12.62
CA ASN A 309 -6.82 23.82 11.77
C ASN A 309 -8.06 23.07 11.21
N TYR A 310 -8.14 21.75 11.38
CA TYR A 310 -9.20 20.91 10.85
C TYR A 310 -10.03 20.34 12.00
N LYS A 311 -11.35 20.26 11.80
CA LYS A 311 -12.29 19.64 12.75
C LYS A 311 -13.23 18.70 12.00
N TYR A 312 -13.63 17.63 12.67
CA TYR A 312 -14.69 16.77 12.15
C TYR A 312 -16.04 17.49 12.28
N ASP A 313 -16.93 17.23 11.32
CA ASP A 313 -18.30 17.70 11.41
C ASP A 313 -19.01 17.00 12.58
N ASP A 314 -19.81 17.75 13.34
CA ASP A 314 -20.53 17.24 14.51
C ASP A 314 -21.42 16.03 14.20
N LYS A 315 -21.87 15.90 12.94
CA LYS A 315 -22.72 14.82 12.44
C LYS A 315 -21.96 13.49 12.29
N ASP A 316 -20.66 13.55 12.05
CA ASP A 316 -19.82 12.37 11.81
C ASP A 316 -19.27 11.78 13.11
N ILE A 317 -19.35 12.52 14.21
CA ILE A 317 -18.86 12.10 15.53
C ILE A 317 -19.93 11.18 16.18
N PRO A 318 -19.65 9.89 16.38
CA PRO A 318 -20.56 9.01 17.10
C PRO A 318 -20.63 9.44 18.57
N ARG A 319 -21.76 10.01 18.98
CA ARG A 319 -22.04 10.31 20.39
C ARG A 319 -22.86 9.18 20.98
N THR A 320 -22.34 8.56 22.04
CA THR A 320 -23.17 7.67 22.85
C THR A 320 -24.23 8.53 23.52
N ILE A 321 -25.51 8.30 23.19
CA ILE A 321 -26.60 8.81 23.99
C ILE A 321 -26.44 8.13 25.34
N ASN A 322 -26.20 8.89 26.41
CA ASN A 322 -26.23 8.33 27.75
C ASN A 322 -27.59 7.64 27.90
N LYS A 323 -27.59 6.30 28.01
CA LYS A 323 -28.79 5.54 28.34
C LYS A 323 -29.28 6.11 29.67
N GLU A 324 -30.47 6.69 29.67
CA GLU A 324 -31.11 7.23 30.86
C GLU A 324 -31.03 6.17 31.97
N VAL A 325 -30.36 6.49 33.08
CA VAL A 325 -30.84 5.96 34.36
C VAL A 325 -32.18 6.67 34.54
N ASN A 326 -33.28 5.94 34.37
CA ASN A 326 -34.63 6.44 34.59
C ASN A 326 -34.79 6.83 36.07
N ASP A 327 -34.29 8.00 36.44
CA ASP A 327 -34.73 8.68 37.65
C ASP A 327 -36.08 9.32 37.32
N PHE A 328 -37.14 8.61 37.70
CA PHE A 328 -38.57 8.89 37.55
C PHE A 328 -39.05 10.31 37.99
N TRP A 329 -38.15 11.22 38.38
CA TRP A 329 -38.46 12.52 39.00
C TRP A 329 -37.90 13.77 38.29
N ARG A 330 -37.32 13.68 37.09
CA ARG A 330 -36.89 14.88 36.35
C ARG A 330 -37.42 14.92 34.91
N GLU A 331 -38.47 15.71 34.70
CA GLU A 331 -38.84 16.19 33.37
C GLU A 331 -37.80 17.21 32.88
N GLY A 332 -36.83 16.76 32.11
CA GLY A 332 -35.89 17.62 31.41
C GLY A 332 -35.51 17.00 30.08
N LYS A 333 -35.93 17.62 28.97
CA LYS A 333 -35.49 17.23 27.62
C LYS A 333 -33.97 17.34 27.54
N VAL A 334 -33.28 16.23 27.35
CA VAL A 334 -31.82 16.22 27.18
C VAL A 334 -31.47 16.51 25.73
N ASN A 335 -30.59 17.49 25.51
CA ASN A 335 -30.06 17.78 24.18
C ASN A 335 -29.06 16.68 23.78
N ALA A 336 -29.31 15.99 22.66
CA ALA A 336 -28.43 14.96 22.10
C ALA A 336 -27.00 15.45 21.78
N SER A 337 -26.77 16.77 21.83
CA SER A 337 -25.46 17.40 21.62
C SER A 337 -24.47 17.22 22.79
N GLN A 338 -24.87 16.64 23.93
CA GLN A 338 -23.99 16.42 25.10
C GLN A 338 -23.69 14.93 25.39
N GLY A 339 -23.73 14.05 24.39
CA GLY A 339 -23.30 12.66 24.55
C GLY A 339 -21.77 12.53 24.64
N ASN A 340 -21.27 11.67 25.53
CA ASN A 340 -19.84 11.38 25.63
C ASN A 340 -19.38 10.57 24.40
N VAL A 341 -18.25 10.97 23.80
CA VAL A 341 -17.55 10.19 22.77
C VAL A 341 -16.94 8.96 23.44
N PRO A 342 -17.00 7.76 22.82
CA PRO A 342 -16.38 6.57 23.35
C PRO A 342 -14.90 6.80 23.70
N VAL A 343 -14.48 6.41 24.91
CA VAL A 343 -13.12 6.66 25.45
C VAL A 343 -12.00 6.09 24.57
N HIS A 344 -12.30 5.10 23.72
CA HIS A 344 -11.34 4.49 22.79
C HIS A 344 -11.15 5.26 21.46
N GLU A 345 -11.87 6.37 21.24
CA GLU A 345 -11.83 7.16 20.00
C GLU A 345 -11.47 8.63 20.25
N SER A 346 -10.40 8.88 21.01
CA SER A 346 -9.94 10.24 21.34
C SER A 346 -9.58 11.11 20.12
N PHE A 347 -9.43 10.53 18.93
CA PHE A 347 -9.12 11.23 17.69
C PHE A 347 -10.23 12.18 17.20
N TRP A 348 -11.45 12.07 17.72
CA TRP A 348 -12.53 13.01 17.38
C TRP A 348 -12.33 14.39 18.04
N ASN A 349 -11.70 14.43 19.21
CA ASN A 349 -11.61 15.64 20.05
C ASN A 349 -10.18 16.12 20.29
N VAL A 350 -9.19 15.26 20.07
CA VAL A 350 -7.76 15.57 20.26
C VAL A 350 -7.12 15.81 18.91
N SER A 351 -6.35 16.89 18.79
CA SER A 351 -5.61 17.21 17.57
C SER A 351 -4.38 16.32 17.40
N LEU A 352 -3.88 16.20 16.17
CA LEU A 352 -2.61 15.52 15.92
C LEU A 352 -1.47 16.15 16.74
N LEU A 353 -1.43 17.49 16.82
CA LEU A 353 -0.45 18.25 17.60
C LEU A 353 -0.39 17.81 19.08
N GLU A 354 -1.55 17.73 19.73
CA GLU A 354 -1.66 17.28 21.12
C GLU A 354 -1.27 15.81 21.28
N ARG A 355 -1.45 15.02 20.22
CA ARG A 355 -1.23 13.59 20.25
C ARG A 355 0.23 13.18 20.13
N ILE A 356 0.98 13.81 19.22
CA ILE A 356 2.39 13.49 18.94
C ILE A 356 3.37 14.49 19.57
N GLY A 357 2.86 15.62 20.09
CA GLY A 357 3.65 16.68 20.69
C GLY A 357 4.14 17.71 19.66
N ALA A 358 4.36 18.95 20.14
CA ALA A 358 4.68 20.09 19.29
C ALA A 358 5.96 19.91 18.47
N ARG A 359 7.02 19.39 19.08
CA ARG A 359 8.31 19.21 18.41
C ARG A 359 8.23 18.28 17.20
N MET A 360 7.57 17.13 17.34
CA MET A 360 7.43 16.17 16.25
C MET A 360 6.49 16.71 15.17
N TYR A 361 5.39 17.33 15.60
CA TYR A 361 4.42 17.93 14.68
C TYR A 361 5.04 19.03 13.80
N GLU A 362 5.80 19.97 14.37
CA GLU A 362 6.41 21.06 13.61
C GLU A 362 7.39 20.54 12.55
N ARG A 363 8.17 19.50 12.87
CA ARG A 363 9.05 18.84 11.89
C ARG A 363 8.28 18.24 10.74
N ILE A 364 7.21 17.49 11.04
CA ILE A 364 6.34 16.92 10.01
C ILE A 364 5.72 18.06 9.20
N TYR A 365 5.25 19.11 9.85
CA TYR A 365 4.60 20.25 9.20
C TYR A 365 5.52 20.98 8.22
N GLU A 366 6.79 21.15 8.58
CA GLU A 366 7.79 21.80 7.75
C GLU A 366 8.02 21.07 6.41
N VAL A 367 8.01 19.74 6.41
CA VAL A 367 8.48 18.94 5.25
C VAL A 367 7.42 18.04 4.62
N SER A 368 6.23 18.00 5.21
CA SER A 368 5.10 17.20 4.75
C SER A 368 4.06 18.02 4.00
N ASP A 369 3.52 17.44 2.95
CA ASP A 369 2.27 17.91 2.35
C ASP A 369 1.08 17.16 2.97
N PHE A 370 0.11 17.93 3.45
CA PHE A 370 -1.08 17.41 4.13
C PHE A 370 -2.21 17.19 3.12
N ILE A 371 -2.59 15.93 2.92
CA ILE A 371 -3.67 15.53 2.01
C ILE A 371 -4.91 15.20 2.83
N ASP A 372 -5.96 15.96 2.54
CA ASP A 372 -7.23 15.92 3.26
C ASP A 372 -8.18 14.85 2.70
N PHE A 373 -8.58 13.90 3.55
CA PHE A 373 -9.58 12.87 3.25
C PHE A 373 -10.92 13.11 3.97
N THR A 374 -11.13 14.24 4.64
CA THR A 374 -12.42 14.58 5.24
C THR A 374 -13.52 14.70 4.17
N GLY A 375 -14.77 14.36 4.53
CA GLY A 375 -15.91 14.37 3.60
C GLY A 375 -15.94 13.23 2.58
N LEU A 376 -14.92 12.36 2.55
CA LEU A 376 -14.97 11.10 1.80
C LEU A 376 -15.70 10.01 2.59
N PRO A 377 -16.57 9.22 1.94
CA PRO A 377 -17.25 8.13 2.60
C PRO A 377 -16.28 7.04 3.07
N SER A 378 -16.76 6.21 4.00
CA SER A 378 -16.04 5.01 4.39
C SER A 378 -16.19 3.95 3.29
N TYR A 379 -15.13 3.72 2.49
CA TYR A 379 -15.09 2.68 1.45
C TYR A 379 -15.50 1.31 1.99
N ARG A 380 -15.17 1.00 3.26
CA ARG A 380 -15.56 -0.28 3.89
C ARG A 380 -17.07 -0.47 3.99
N LYS A 381 -17.86 0.61 4.13
CA LYS A 381 -19.32 0.53 4.14
C LYS A 381 -19.91 0.22 2.76
N TYR A 382 -19.22 0.58 1.69
CA TYR A 382 -19.67 0.38 0.31
C TYR A 382 -19.13 -0.93 -0.27
N ILE A 383 -17.87 -1.30 -0.01
CA ILE A 383 -17.31 -2.62 -0.32
C ILE A 383 -18.10 -3.71 0.42
N GLY A 384 -18.47 -3.48 1.69
CA GLY A 384 -19.33 -4.41 2.43
C GLY A 384 -20.74 -4.54 1.83
N LYS A 385 -21.27 -3.49 1.18
CA LYS A 385 -22.55 -3.55 0.45
C LYS A 385 -22.41 -4.30 -0.87
N SER A 386 -21.35 -4.08 -1.65
CA SER A 386 -21.06 -4.87 -2.86
C SER A 386 -20.84 -6.35 -2.51
N PHE A 387 -20.13 -6.63 -1.41
CA PHE A 387 -19.99 -7.98 -0.86
C PHE A 387 -21.31 -8.58 -0.38
N LEU A 388 -22.21 -7.79 0.23
CA LEU A 388 -23.56 -8.25 0.63
C LEU A 388 -24.54 -8.36 -0.55
N GLU A 389 -24.40 -7.54 -1.59
CA GLU A 389 -25.19 -7.57 -2.83
C GLU A 389 -24.90 -8.81 -3.67
N LEU A 390 -23.65 -9.28 -3.64
CA LEU A 390 -23.26 -10.59 -4.16
C LEU A 390 -24.00 -11.76 -3.46
N TYR A 391 -24.47 -11.58 -2.22
CA TYR A 391 -25.26 -12.59 -1.49
C TYR A 391 -26.78 -12.31 -1.46
N SER A 392 -27.22 -11.08 -1.74
CA SER A 392 -28.66 -10.74 -1.78
C SER A 392 -29.29 -10.90 -3.17
N SER A 393 -28.49 -11.03 -4.23
CA SER A 393 -28.96 -11.24 -5.61
C SER A 393 -29.32 -12.69 -5.96
N LYS A 394 -29.28 -13.63 -5.00
CA LYS A 394 -29.92 -14.95 -5.11
C LYS A 394 -31.19 -15.00 -4.27
N ASN A 395 -32.21 -14.23 -4.66
CA ASN A 395 -33.62 -14.46 -4.32
C ASN A 395 -34.48 -13.55 -5.20
N ASN A 396 -34.69 -13.97 -6.45
CA ASN A 396 -35.95 -13.80 -7.19
C ASN A 396 -35.98 -14.74 -8.38
#